data_AF-A0A257WSR0-F1
#
_entry.id   AF-A0A257WSR0-F1
#
_cell.length_a   1.000
_cell.length_b   1.000
_cell.length_c   1.000
_cell.angle_alpha   90.00
_cell.angle_beta   90.00
_cell.angle_gamma   90.00
#
_symmetry.space_group_name_H-M   'P 1'
#
loop_
_entity.id
_entity.type
_entity.pdbx_description
1 polymer ?
#
loop_
_entity_poly.entity_id
_entity_poly.type
_entity_poly.pdbx_seq_one_letter_code
_entity_poly.pdbx_strand_id
1 'polypeptide(L)'
;MAGQVRPGQPATATLAAYPGETFSGRVTAVLPQAQVESRTLQVRIELPNRGGRLRPGMFANVQLTSTARPAILVPTEAIIRTGKRNLVMLALPGGRYQPAEVQIGQSARDKTEILAGLSEGERIVASGQFLIDSEASLSGVQARPIGGGMTVATPAVAPKSAAGLAESTGRIESLGADGVTISHQPVPAIGWPAMTMTFRVEQPALLKGIKKGDRVRFAFDQPAAGPTLRRLSKEASQ
;
A
#
# COMPACT_ATOMS: atom_id res chain seq x y z
N MET A 1 16.99 -19.32 -2.44
CA MET A 1 16.41 -20.69 -2.39
C MET A 1 16.86 -21.52 -1.17
N ALA A 2 17.98 -21.20 -0.49
CA ALA A 2 18.44 -21.96 0.69
C ALA A 2 17.56 -21.82 1.96
N GLY A 3 16.63 -20.85 2.02
CA GLY A 3 15.75 -20.61 3.18
C GLY A 3 14.34 -21.17 3.08
N GLN A 4 14.03 -21.99 2.07
CA GLN A 4 12.65 -22.42 1.79
C GLN A 4 12.35 -23.90 2.04
N VAL A 5 13.36 -24.73 2.36
CA VAL A 5 13.16 -26.16 2.61
C VAL A 5 12.88 -26.40 4.10
N ARG A 6 11.78 -27.08 4.42
CA ARG A 6 11.37 -27.38 5.80
C ARG A 6 11.11 -28.88 5.99
N PRO A 7 11.38 -29.46 7.17
CA PRO A 7 10.90 -30.80 7.51
C PRO A 7 9.39 -30.91 7.29
N GLY A 8 8.94 -32.06 6.75
CA GLY A 8 7.55 -32.32 6.39
C GLY A 8 7.14 -31.85 5.00
N GLN A 9 7.99 -31.13 4.27
CA GLN A 9 7.67 -30.66 2.92
C GLN A 9 7.52 -31.82 1.93
N PRO A 10 6.47 -31.82 1.07
CA PRO A 10 6.30 -32.82 0.03
C PRO A 10 7.40 -32.71 -1.03
N ALA A 11 7.92 -33.87 -1.43
CA ALA A 11 8.96 -34.01 -2.44
C ALA A 11 8.51 -35.05 -3.48
N THR A 12 8.84 -34.81 -4.74
CA THR A 12 8.66 -35.79 -5.82
C THR A 12 10.02 -36.08 -6.44
N ALA A 13 10.37 -37.36 -6.52
CA ALA A 13 11.63 -37.82 -7.07
C ALA A 13 11.40 -38.58 -8.39
N THR A 14 12.24 -38.33 -9.38
CA THR A 14 12.30 -39.08 -10.64
C THR A 14 13.70 -39.68 -10.78
N LEU A 15 13.79 -40.97 -11.09
CA LEU A 15 15.05 -41.68 -11.20
C LEU A 15 15.37 -41.97 -12.66
N ALA A 16 16.63 -41.84 -13.06
CA ALA A 16 17.07 -42.22 -14.41
C ALA A 16 16.84 -43.71 -14.70
N ALA A 17 16.88 -44.56 -13.66
CA ALA A 17 16.63 -45.99 -13.76
C ALA A 17 15.15 -46.35 -14.03
N TYR A 18 14.22 -45.41 -13.81
CA TYR A 18 12.78 -45.60 -14.05
C TYR A 18 12.19 -44.37 -14.77
N PRO A 19 12.49 -44.19 -16.07
CA PRO A 19 12.00 -43.04 -16.83
C PRO A 19 10.46 -42.98 -16.82
N GLY A 20 9.90 -41.81 -16.53
CA GLY A 20 8.45 -41.60 -16.49
C GLY A 20 7.76 -41.98 -15.18
N GLU A 21 8.44 -42.68 -14.27
CA GLU A 21 7.91 -42.98 -12.93
C GLU A 21 8.28 -41.87 -11.93
N THR A 22 7.32 -41.52 -11.08
CA THR A 22 7.49 -40.53 -10.01
C THR A 22 7.32 -41.19 -8.64
N PHE A 23 8.21 -40.86 -7.73
CA PHE A 23 8.20 -41.35 -6.35
C PHE A 23 7.90 -40.18 -5.43
N SER A 24 6.73 -40.18 -4.81
CA SER A 24 6.35 -39.16 -3.84
C SER A 24 6.89 -39.50 -2.45
N GLY A 25 7.45 -38.49 -1.78
CA GLY A 25 8.03 -38.61 -0.45
C GLY A 25 7.90 -37.33 0.35
N ARG A 26 8.56 -37.30 1.51
CA ARG A 26 8.60 -36.12 2.38
C ARG A 26 10.02 -35.88 2.89
N VAL A 27 10.35 -34.61 3.05
CA VAL A 27 11.59 -34.19 3.71
C VAL A 27 11.52 -34.57 5.19
N THR A 28 12.43 -35.40 5.67
CA THR A 28 12.51 -35.80 7.09
C THR A 28 13.50 -34.95 7.87
N ALA A 29 14.60 -34.54 7.25
CA ALA A 29 15.60 -33.68 7.88
C ALA A 29 16.31 -32.77 6.87
N VAL A 30 16.61 -31.56 7.30
CA VAL A 30 17.56 -30.66 6.64
C VAL A 30 18.80 -30.64 7.52
N LEU A 31 19.94 -31.12 7.02
CA LEU A 31 21.16 -31.21 7.81
C LEU A 31 21.76 -29.80 7.96
N PRO A 32 22.16 -29.38 9.18
CA PRO A 32 22.60 -28.01 9.47
C PRO A 32 23.98 -27.67 8.89
N GLN A 33 24.74 -28.68 8.48
CA GLN A 33 26.04 -28.48 7.84
C GLN A 33 25.85 -28.20 6.36
N ALA A 34 25.91 -26.92 5.98
CA ALA A 34 26.12 -26.55 4.60
C ALA A 34 27.54 -26.98 4.20
N GLN A 35 27.68 -27.73 3.12
CA GLN A 35 29.00 -28.10 2.62
C GLN A 35 29.67 -26.81 2.09
N VAL A 36 30.67 -26.31 2.82
CA VAL A 36 31.24 -24.97 2.63
C VAL A 36 31.78 -24.75 1.21
N GLU A 37 32.31 -25.80 0.59
CA GLU A 37 32.89 -25.75 -0.76
C GLU A 37 31.84 -25.69 -1.88
N SER A 38 30.75 -26.46 -1.77
CA SER A 38 29.71 -26.51 -2.82
C SER A 38 28.52 -25.59 -2.54
N ARG A 39 28.46 -24.96 -1.35
CA ARG A 39 27.32 -24.16 -0.87
C ARG A 39 25.98 -24.90 -0.98
N THR A 40 26.02 -26.21 -0.84
CA THR A 40 24.84 -27.08 -0.87
C THR A 40 24.36 -27.41 0.54
N LEU A 41 23.05 -27.51 0.70
CA LEU A 41 22.40 -28.02 1.90
C LEU A 41 22.03 -29.49 1.66
N GLN A 42 22.40 -30.38 2.58
CA GLN A 42 21.98 -31.77 2.50
C GLN A 42 20.58 -31.94 3.09
N VAL A 43 19.69 -32.56 2.32
CA VAL A 43 18.30 -32.82 2.71
C VAL A 43 18.04 -34.31 2.63
N ARG A 44 17.50 -34.89 3.71
CA ARG A 44 17.07 -36.29 3.74
C ARG A 44 15.57 -36.37 3.43
N ILE A 45 15.23 -37.22 2.46
CA ILE A 45 13.88 -37.43 1.97
C ILE A 45 13.55 -38.91 2.10
N GLU A 46 12.40 -39.20 2.68
CA GLU A 46 11.91 -40.57 2.79
C GLU A 46 10.97 -40.87 1.62
N LEU A 47 11.28 -41.94 0.88
CA LEU A 47 10.54 -42.41 -0.27
C LEU A 47 10.03 -43.84 0.00
N PRO A 48 8.73 -44.12 -0.14
CA PRO A 48 8.21 -45.47 -0.01
C PRO A 48 8.84 -46.40 -1.06
N ASN A 49 9.51 -47.45 -0.61
CA ASN A 49 10.16 -48.44 -1.49
C ASN A 49 9.37 -49.74 -1.56
N ARG A 50 8.08 -49.67 -1.90
CA ARG A 50 7.24 -50.87 -2.03
C ARG A 50 7.78 -51.74 -3.17
N GLY A 51 8.20 -52.97 -2.85
CA GLY A 51 8.81 -53.90 -3.80
C GLY A 51 10.33 -53.78 -3.97
N GLY A 52 11.03 -52.99 -3.16
CA GLY A 52 12.51 -53.00 -3.12
C GLY A 52 13.20 -52.47 -4.39
N ARG A 53 12.50 -51.64 -5.17
CA ARG A 53 12.95 -51.13 -6.47
C ARG A 53 14.00 -50.03 -6.34
N LEU A 54 13.91 -49.20 -5.30
CA LEU A 54 14.90 -48.17 -5.01
C LEU A 54 16.13 -48.82 -4.36
N ARG A 55 17.29 -48.75 -5.04
CA ARG A 55 18.56 -49.30 -4.56
C ARG A 55 19.54 -48.18 -4.18
N PRO A 56 20.39 -48.39 -3.15
CA PRO A 56 21.48 -47.46 -2.85
C PRO A 56 22.39 -47.22 -4.06
N GLY A 57 22.88 -45.99 -4.20
CA GLY A 57 23.75 -45.57 -5.32
C GLY A 57 23.02 -45.06 -6.56
N MET A 58 21.68 -45.14 -6.60
CA MET A 58 20.90 -44.53 -7.69
C MET A 58 20.85 -42.99 -7.55
N PHE A 59 20.92 -42.31 -8.69
CA PHE A 59 20.69 -40.86 -8.78
C PHE A 59 19.22 -40.56 -9.02
N ALA A 60 18.71 -39.53 -8.35
CA ALA A 60 17.35 -39.03 -8.49
C ALA A 60 17.34 -37.51 -8.66
N ASN A 61 16.49 -37.02 -9.55
CA ASN A 61 16.12 -35.61 -9.59
C ASN A 61 14.92 -35.40 -8.67
N VAL A 62 15.00 -34.40 -7.80
CA VAL A 62 13.96 -34.13 -6.80
C VAL A 62 13.36 -32.75 -7.04
N GLN A 63 12.04 -32.71 -7.24
CA GLN A 63 11.25 -31.49 -7.13
C GLN A 63 10.68 -31.37 -5.71
N LEU A 64 11.06 -30.30 -5.02
CA LEU A 64 10.44 -29.90 -3.75
C LEU A 64 9.26 -28.99 -4.05
N THR A 65 8.06 -29.38 -3.61
CA THR A 65 6.87 -28.54 -3.80
C THR A 65 6.75 -27.62 -2.60
N SER A 66 6.81 -26.31 -2.81
CA SER A 66 6.40 -25.35 -1.78
C SER A 66 4.88 -25.36 -1.72
N THR A 67 4.29 -25.46 -0.52
CA THR A 67 2.85 -25.36 -0.36
C THR A 67 2.41 -23.98 -0.81
N ALA A 68 1.64 -23.92 -1.91
CA ALA A 68 1.00 -22.70 -2.35
C ALA A 68 0.07 -22.21 -1.24
N ARG A 69 0.33 -21.01 -0.73
CA ARG A 69 -0.55 -20.34 0.22
C ARG A 69 -1.41 -19.36 -0.57
N PRO A 70 -2.69 -19.16 -0.19
CA PRO A 70 -3.47 -18.06 -0.72
C PRO A 70 -2.71 -16.76 -0.46
N ALA A 71 -2.42 -16.01 -1.51
CA ALA A 71 -1.67 -14.77 -1.43
C ALA A 71 -2.15 -13.81 -2.53
N ILE A 72 -2.10 -12.52 -2.25
CA ILE A 72 -2.39 -11.49 -3.24
C ILE A 72 -1.17 -11.38 -4.15
N LEU A 73 -1.39 -11.58 -5.46
CA LEU A 73 -0.35 -11.46 -6.48
C LEU A 73 -0.66 -10.28 -7.38
N VAL A 74 0.34 -9.43 -7.57
CA VAL A 74 0.27 -8.29 -8.50
C VAL A 74 1.35 -8.43 -9.58
N PRO A 75 1.15 -7.89 -10.80
CA PRO A 75 2.22 -7.78 -11.78
C PRO A 75 3.42 -7.03 -11.19
N THR A 76 4.64 -7.55 -11.39
CA THR A 76 5.86 -6.93 -10.83
C THR A 76 6.04 -5.49 -11.30
N GLU A 77 5.62 -5.18 -12.53
CA GLU A 77 5.67 -3.84 -13.14
C GLU A 77 4.75 -2.80 -12.47
N ALA A 78 3.74 -3.25 -11.72
CA ALA A 78 2.83 -2.36 -10.99
C ALA A 78 3.43 -1.76 -9.71
N ILE A 79 4.60 -2.26 -9.29
CA ILE A 79 5.24 -1.89 -8.03
C ILE A 79 6.23 -0.75 -8.25
N ILE A 80 5.96 0.38 -7.62
CA ILE A 80 6.87 1.53 -7.57
C ILE A 80 7.80 1.38 -6.37
N ARG A 81 9.10 1.39 -6.62
CA ARG A 81 10.13 1.31 -5.57
C ARG A 81 10.76 2.68 -5.40
N THR A 82 10.51 3.32 -4.27
CA THR A 82 11.09 4.66 -3.96
C THR A 82 12.40 4.57 -3.17
N GLY A 83 13.00 3.38 -3.11
CA GLY A 83 14.19 3.06 -2.29
C GLY A 83 13.89 2.90 -0.79
N LYS A 84 12.98 3.69 -0.22
CA LYS A 84 12.58 3.60 1.20
C LYS A 84 11.36 2.73 1.45
N ARG A 85 10.44 2.67 0.47
CA ARG A 85 9.16 1.96 0.56
C ARG A 85 8.72 1.46 -0.81
N ASN A 86 7.80 0.50 -0.80
CA ASN A 86 7.16 -0.02 -2.02
C ASN A 86 5.73 0.49 -2.08
N LEU A 87 5.31 0.96 -3.25
CA LEU A 87 4.01 1.54 -3.48
C LEU A 87 3.34 0.87 -4.67
N VAL A 88 2.01 0.89 -4.68
CA VAL A 88 1.18 0.57 -5.85
C VAL A 88 0.15 1.67 -6.04
N MET A 89 -0.29 1.89 -7.28
CA MET A 89 -1.37 2.85 -7.57
C MET A 89 -2.71 2.13 -7.61
N LEU A 90 -3.56 2.41 -6.63
CA LEU A 90 -4.95 1.95 -6.60
C LEU A 90 -5.78 2.75 -7.60
N ALA A 91 -6.57 2.05 -8.42
CA ALA A 91 -7.57 2.62 -9.29
C ALA A 91 -8.93 2.66 -8.57
N LEU A 92 -9.29 3.83 -8.07
CA LEU A 92 -10.56 4.07 -7.39
C LEU A 92 -11.68 4.36 -8.41
N PRO A 93 -12.95 4.13 -8.03
CA PRO A 93 -14.08 4.52 -8.86
C PRO A 93 -14.05 6.01 -9.24
N GLY A 94 -14.48 6.32 -10.47
CA GLY A 94 -14.49 7.69 -10.99
C GLY A 94 -13.14 8.18 -11.53
N GLY A 95 -12.24 7.27 -11.93
CA GLY A 95 -10.98 7.60 -12.59
C GLY A 95 -9.94 8.25 -11.67
N ARG A 96 -10.07 8.04 -10.36
CA ARG A 96 -9.15 8.56 -9.36
C ARG A 96 -8.09 7.53 -9.03
N TYR A 97 -6.89 8.01 -8.71
CA TYR A 97 -5.77 7.14 -8.35
C TYR A 97 -5.24 7.52 -6.98
N GLN A 98 -4.86 6.51 -6.19
CA GLN A 98 -4.28 6.72 -4.87
C GLN A 98 -3.05 5.82 -4.68
N PRO A 99 -1.90 6.36 -4.24
CA PRO A 99 -0.78 5.54 -3.84
C PRO A 99 -1.09 4.78 -2.54
N ALA A 100 -0.84 3.48 -2.55
CA ALA A 100 -0.93 2.63 -1.38
C ALA A 100 0.43 2.00 -1.08
N GLU A 101 0.88 2.10 0.17
CA GLU A 101 2.10 1.45 0.61
C GLU A 101 1.85 -0.04 0.80
N VAL A 102 2.77 -0.85 0.26
CA VAL A 102 2.65 -2.31 0.27
C VAL A 102 3.91 -2.95 0.84
N GLN A 103 3.70 -4.04 1.56
CA GLN A 103 4.76 -4.96 1.92
C GLN A 103 4.80 -6.09 0.90
N ILE A 104 5.94 -6.23 0.21
CA ILE A 104 6.13 -7.23 -0.83
C ILE A 104 6.78 -8.51 -0.25
N GLY A 105 6.39 -9.66 -0.78
CA GLY A 105 6.88 -10.97 -0.45
C GLY A 105 7.73 -11.56 -1.58
N GLN A 106 7.57 -12.86 -1.83
CA GLN A 106 8.32 -13.53 -2.90
C GLN A 106 7.88 -13.04 -4.27
N SER A 107 8.85 -12.84 -5.16
CA SER A 107 8.58 -12.58 -6.58
C SER A 107 8.90 -13.83 -7.39
N ALA A 108 8.01 -14.21 -8.29
CA ALA A 108 8.17 -15.37 -9.16
C ALA A 108 7.63 -15.05 -10.55
N ARG A 109 8.46 -15.27 -11.57
CA ARG A 109 8.17 -14.95 -12.98
C ARG A 109 7.87 -13.45 -13.15
N ASP A 110 6.63 -13.10 -13.43
CA ASP A 110 6.08 -11.78 -13.75
C ASP A 110 5.21 -11.20 -12.61
N LYS A 111 5.10 -11.92 -11.49
CA LYS A 111 4.24 -11.54 -10.37
C LYS A 111 5.03 -11.44 -9.06
N THR A 112 4.57 -10.53 -8.21
CA THR A 112 5.08 -10.34 -6.86
C THR A 112 3.94 -10.54 -5.85
N GLU A 113 4.26 -11.29 -4.80
CA GLU A 113 3.41 -11.49 -3.64
C GLU A 113 3.30 -10.19 -2.83
N ILE A 114 2.10 -9.89 -2.35
CA ILE A 114 1.83 -8.79 -1.43
C ILE A 114 1.45 -9.38 -0.07
N LEU A 115 2.29 -9.11 0.92
CA LEU A 115 2.12 -9.57 2.31
C LEU A 115 1.16 -8.65 3.09
N ALA A 116 1.14 -7.36 2.78
CA ALA A 116 0.29 -6.37 3.44
C ALA A 116 0.10 -5.11 2.58
N GLY A 117 -0.95 -4.33 2.88
CA GLY A 117 -1.23 -3.04 2.23
C GLY A 117 -2.24 -3.10 1.08
N LEU A 118 -2.63 -4.30 0.64
CA LEU A 118 -3.71 -4.53 -0.31
C LEU A 118 -4.73 -5.52 0.22
N SER A 119 -5.97 -5.37 -0.23
CA SER A 119 -7.09 -6.28 0.00
C SER A 119 -7.54 -6.91 -1.30
N GLU A 120 -8.18 -8.09 -1.20
CA GLU A 120 -8.77 -8.74 -2.37
C GLU A 120 -9.87 -7.87 -3.00
N GLY A 121 -9.91 -7.83 -4.34
CA GLY A 121 -10.86 -7.02 -5.11
C GLY A 121 -10.41 -5.57 -5.38
N GLU A 122 -9.31 -5.11 -4.79
CA GLU A 122 -8.75 -3.79 -5.11
C GLU A 122 -8.12 -3.79 -6.51
N ARG A 123 -8.46 -2.76 -7.30
CA ARG A 123 -7.91 -2.58 -8.66
C ARG A 123 -6.62 -1.78 -8.59
N ILE A 124 -5.59 -2.24 -9.28
CA ILE A 124 -4.30 -1.57 -9.39
C ILE A 124 -3.97 -1.24 -10.85
N VAL A 125 -3.13 -0.23 -11.04
CA VAL A 125 -2.58 0.11 -12.36
C VAL A 125 -1.34 -0.74 -12.63
N ALA A 126 -1.33 -1.47 -13.76
CA ALA A 126 -0.21 -2.34 -14.14
C ALA A 126 0.89 -1.63 -14.95
N SER A 127 0.53 -0.67 -15.81
CA SER A 127 1.48 -0.11 -16.79
C SER A 127 2.24 1.12 -16.30
N GLY A 128 3.58 1.05 -16.42
CA GLY A 128 4.53 2.08 -16.01
C GLY A 128 4.41 3.45 -16.70
N GLN A 129 3.78 3.55 -17.87
CA GLN A 129 3.64 4.83 -18.58
C GLN A 129 2.76 5.84 -17.81
N PHE A 130 1.77 5.37 -17.04
CA PHE A 130 0.99 6.20 -16.13
C PHE A 130 1.76 6.53 -14.83
N LEU A 131 2.65 5.62 -14.41
CA LEU A 131 3.43 5.77 -13.18
C LEU A 131 4.47 6.90 -13.31
N ILE A 132 5.04 7.11 -14.51
CA ILE A 132 6.01 8.18 -14.78
C ILE A 132 5.34 9.57 -14.70
N ASP A 133 4.14 9.75 -15.28
CA ASP A 133 3.37 11.00 -15.12
C ASP A 133 2.85 11.19 -13.69
N SER A 134 2.62 10.08 -12.96
CA SER A 134 2.18 10.12 -11.56
C SER A 134 3.32 10.38 -10.58
N GLU A 135 4.57 10.06 -10.91
CA GLU A 135 5.74 10.30 -10.04
C GLU A 135 5.98 11.79 -9.80
N ALA A 136 5.68 12.62 -10.82
CA ALA A 136 5.65 14.07 -10.69
C ALA A 136 4.53 14.59 -9.76
N SER A 137 3.49 13.79 -9.51
CA SER A 137 2.39 14.11 -8.58
C SER A 137 2.55 13.49 -7.17
N LEU A 138 3.47 12.53 -7.00
CA LEU A 138 3.70 11.81 -5.75
C LEU A 138 4.32 12.69 -4.65
N SER A 139 4.82 13.89 -4.97
CA SER A 139 5.41 14.80 -3.99
C SER A 139 4.39 15.41 -3.02
N GLY A 140 3.07 15.29 -3.27
CA GLY A 140 2.03 15.94 -2.47
C GLY A 140 0.89 15.06 -1.95
N VAL A 141 0.79 13.79 -2.36
CA VAL A 141 -0.34 12.91 -1.99
C VAL A 141 0.11 11.88 -0.96
N GLN A 142 -0.53 11.87 0.21
CA GLN A 142 -0.23 10.91 1.27
C GLN A 142 -0.60 9.48 0.84
N ALA A 143 0.39 8.59 0.89
CA ALA A 143 0.19 7.17 0.64
C ALA A 143 -0.63 6.53 1.77
N ARG A 144 -1.55 5.61 1.42
CA ARG A 144 -2.27 4.79 2.42
C ARG A 144 -1.25 3.92 3.18
N PRO A 145 -1.16 4.02 4.52
CA PRO A 145 -0.22 3.21 5.30
C PRO A 145 -0.68 1.74 5.41
N ILE A 146 0.29 0.85 5.62
CA ILE A 146 0.05 -0.57 5.88
C ILE A 146 -0.71 -0.71 7.21
N GLY A 147 -1.89 -1.34 7.18
CA GLY A 147 -2.78 -1.50 8.34
C GLY A 147 -4.06 -0.65 8.30
N GLY A 148 -4.24 0.19 7.28
CA GLY A 148 -5.51 0.86 6.99
C GLY A 148 -6.55 -0.10 6.40
N GLY A 149 -6.90 -1.15 7.15
CA GLY A 149 -8.01 -2.03 6.81
C GLY A 149 -9.32 -1.25 6.83
N MET A 150 -10.21 -1.61 5.90
CA MET A 150 -11.55 -1.06 5.75
C MET A 150 -12.33 -1.30 7.05
N THR A 151 -12.41 -0.31 7.93
CA THR A 151 -13.51 -0.27 8.89
C THR A 151 -14.77 -0.09 8.05
N VAL A 152 -15.55 -1.16 7.96
CA VAL A 152 -16.90 -1.15 7.40
C VAL A 152 -17.73 -0.25 8.31
N ALA A 153 -17.70 1.05 8.06
CA ALA A 153 -18.70 1.96 8.55
C ALA A 153 -19.90 1.87 7.60
N THR A 154 -20.98 1.29 8.12
CA THR A 154 -22.34 1.28 7.59
C THR A 154 -22.72 2.65 7.00
N PRO A 155 -23.44 2.73 5.87
CA PRO A 155 -23.54 3.95 5.09
C PRO A 155 -24.42 4.99 5.80
N ALA A 156 -23.80 5.99 6.42
CA ALA A 156 -24.46 7.25 6.69
C ALA A 156 -24.37 8.08 5.41
N VAL A 157 -25.53 8.32 4.79
CA VAL A 157 -25.71 9.27 3.68
C VAL A 157 -25.17 10.63 4.13
N ALA A 158 -23.98 11.00 3.66
CA ALA A 158 -23.41 12.32 3.81
C ALA A 158 -22.91 12.81 2.44
N PRO A 159 -23.20 14.06 2.06
CA PRO A 159 -23.02 14.52 0.70
C PRO A 159 -21.54 14.66 0.34
N LYS A 160 -21.27 14.20 -0.87
CA LYS A 160 -20.05 14.31 -1.66
C LYS A 160 -19.45 15.73 -1.62
N SER A 161 -18.43 15.99 -0.79
CA SER A 161 -17.35 16.96 -1.08
C SER A 161 -16.24 16.92 0.00
N ALA A 162 -15.04 17.38 -0.37
CA ALA A 162 -13.83 17.56 0.45
C ALA A 162 -12.87 16.35 0.58
N ALA A 163 -12.19 16.00 -0.51
CA ALA A 163 -10.83 15.47 -0.41
C ALA A 163 -9.88 16.63 -0.75
N GLY A 164 -9.09 17.10 0.23
CA GLY A 164 -8.01 18.08 0.02
C GLY A 164 -8.17 19.47 0.67
N LEU A 165 -9.07 19.67 1.64
CA LEU A 165 -9.15 20.96 2.35
C LEU A 165 -8.12 21.04 3.47
N ALA A 166 -7.34 22.12 3.49
CA ALA A 166 -6.51 22.48 4.62
C ALA A 166 -7.39 23.11 5.71
N GLU A 167 -7.24 22.67 6.96
CA GLU A 167 -7.99 23.22 8.10
C GLU A 167 -7.06 24.06 8.98
N SER A 168 -7.59 25.17 9.49
CA SER A 168 -6.91 26.00 10.48
C SER A 168 -7.92 26.70 11.40
N THR A 169 -7.41 27.25 12.49
CA THR A 169 -8.14 28.14 13.39
C THR A 169 -7.55 29.54 13.30
N GLY A 170 -8.40 30.54 13.51
CA GLY A 170 -7.96 31.93 13.38
C GLY A 170 -8.98 32.91 13.93
N ARG A 171 -8.63 34.19 13.83
CA ARG A 171 -9.50 35.29 14.22
C ARG A 171 -9.85 36.13 12.99
N ILE A 172 -11.12 36.51 12.89
CA ILE A 172 -11.60 37.36 11.80
C ILE A 172 -11.11 38.80 12.02
N GLU A 173 -10.27 39.31 11.13
CA GLU A 173 -9.73 40.68 11.20
C GLU A 173 -10.60 41.67 10.43
N SER A 174 -11.14 41.26 9.28
CA SER A 174 -12.09 42.06 8.49
C SER A 174 -12.93 41.17 7.56
N LEU A 175 -14.11 41.66 7.18
CA LEU A 175 -14.96 41.07 6.15
C LEU A 175 -15.20 42.14 5.07
N GLY A 176 -14.96 41.80 3.81
CA GLY A 176 -15.14 42.69 2.66
C GLY A 176 -15.86 42.00 1.51
N ALA A 177 -16.09 42.75 0.42
CA ALA A 177 -16.76 42.21 -0.77
C ALA A 177 -15.93 41.10 -1.46
N ASP A 178 -14.61 41.18 -1.39
CA ASP A 178 -13.69 40.27 -2.08
C ASP A 178 -13.27 39.05 -1.24
N GLY A 179 -13.71 38.98 0.02
CA GLY A 179 -13.38 37.88 0.93
C GLY A 179 -13.29 38.29 2.40
N VAL A 180 -12.63 37.44 3.19
CA VAL A 180 -12.46 37.61 4.63
C VAL A 180 -11.00 37.53 5.00
N THR A 181 -10.52 38.54 5.71
CA THR A 181 -9.16 38.55 6.26
C THR A 181 -9.15 37.84 7.62
N ILE A 182 -8.33 36.81 7.73
CA ILE A 182 -8.21 35.97 8.92
C ILE A 182 -6.74 35.94 9.36
N SER A 183 -6.50 36.25 10.63
CA SER A 183 -5.24 35.94 11.31
C SER A 183 -5.30 34.47 11.74
N HIS A 184 -4.57 33.60 11.05
CA HIS A 184 -4.68 32.16 11.24
C HIS A 184 -3.44 31.58 11.92
N GLN A 185 -3.66 30.48 12.63
CA GLN A 185 -2.60 29.64 13.21
C GLN A 185 -1.85 28.89 12.11
N PRO A 186 -0.65 28.33 12.40
CA PRO A 186 0.11 27.56 11.43
C PRO A 186 -0.73 26.44 10.84
N VAL A 187 -0.50 26.13 9.57
CA VAL A 187 -1.20 25.06 8.84
C VAL A 187 -0.16 24.02 8.43
N PRO A 188 0.18 23.06 9.32
CA PRO A 188 1.27 22.10 9.08
C PRO A 188 1.07 21.27 7.81
N ALA A 189 -0.20 21.01 7.44
CA ALA A 189 -0.56 20.24 6.26
C ALA A 189 -0.02 20.84 4.94
N ILE A 190 0.22 22.15 4.90
CA ILE A 190 0.73 22.88 3.72
C ILE A 190 1.98 23.72 4.03
N GLY A 191 2.56 23.54 5.23
CA GLY A 191 3.77 24.25 5.65
C GLY A 191 3.62 25.76 5.88
N TRP A 192 2.39 26.26 6.04
CA TRP A 192 2.17 27.69 6.28
C TRP A 192 2.41 28.09 7.74
N PRO A 193 3.18 29.15 8.00
CA PRO A 193 3.30 29.71 9.34
C PRO A 193 2.01 30.41 9.78
N ALA A 194 1.94 30.83 11.04
CA ALA A 194 0.88 31.74 11.49
C ALA A 194 1.03 33.08 10.75
N MET A 195 -0.03 33.53 10.09
CA MET A 195 -0.03 34.79 9.35
C MET A 195 -1.44 35.34 9.15
N THR A 196 -1.52 36.59 8.73
CA THR A 196 -2.79 37.26 8.42
C THR A 196 -2.92 37.42 6.92
N MET A 197 -3.99 36.86 6.34
CA MET A 197 -4.25 36.96 4.91
C MET A 197 -5.74 36.93 4.58
N THR A 198 -6.07 37.29 3.36
CA THR A 198 -7.44 37.29 2.84
C THR A 198 -7.76 35.97 2.15
N PHE A 199 -8.84 35.33 2.59
CA PHE A 199 -9.40 34.14 1.97
C PHE A 199 -10.64 34.53 1.19
N ARG A 200 -10.76 34.01 -0.04
CA ARG A 200 -11.98 34.20 -0.83
C ARG A 200 -13.13 33.40 -0.27
N VAL A 201 -14.34 33.87 -0.49
CA VAL A 201 -15.56 33.20 -0.03
C VAL A 201 -16.52 33.06 -1.20
N GLU A 202 -16.63 31.86 -1.76
CA GLU A 202 -17.54 31.59 -2.86
C GLU A 202 -19.01 31.51 -2.41
N GLN A 203 -19.24 31.13 -1.15
CA GLN A 203 -20.59 30.97 -0.59
C GLN A 203 -20.84 32.02 0.50
N PRO A 204 -21.60 33.09 0.22
CA PRO A 204 -21.91 34.14 1.20
C PRO A 204 -22.56 33.61 2.49
N ALA A 205 -23.25 32.47 2.40
CA ALA A 205 -23.85 31.77 3.54
C ALA A 205 -22.83 31.38 4.63
N LEU A 206 -21.55 31.18 4.27
CA LEU A 206 -20.48 30.87 5.22
C LEU A 206 -20.20 32.01 6.21
N LEU A 207 -20.54 33.26 5.84
CA LEU A 207 -20.32 34.44 6.67
C LEU A 207 -21.49 34.75 7.59
N LYS A 208 -22.59 33.99 7.48
CA LYS A 208 -23.79 34.23 8.26
C LYS A 208 -23.49 34.02 9.75
N GLY A 209 -23.60 35.10 10.53
CA GLY A 209 -23.36 35.08 11.97
C GLY A 209 -21.89 35.22 12.40
N ILE A 210 -20.98 35.42 11.44
CA ILE A 210 -19.56 35.70 11.70
C ILE A 210 -19.34 37.22 11.71
N LYS A 211 -18.60 37.71 12.71
CA LYS A 211 -18.23 39.13 12.82
C LYS A 211 -16.74 39.30 13.06
N LYS A 212 -16.24 40.52 12.80
CA LYS A 212 -14.87 40.91 13.16
C LYS A 212 -14.60 40.61 14.64
N GLY A 213 -13.45 40.01 14.90
CA GLY A 213 -12.99 39.63 16.22
C GLY A 213 -13.39 38.23 16.66
N ASP A 214 -14.28 37.53 15.94
CA ASP A 214 -14.67 36.16 16.26
C ASP A 214 -13.51 35.19 16.04
N ARG A 215 -13.36 34.21 16.94
CA ARG A 215 -12.55 33.02 16.69
C ARG A 215 -13.33 32.03 15.85
N VAL A 216 -12.66 31.50 14.84
CA VAL A 216 -13.26 30.63 13.84
C VAL A 216 -12.36 29.44 13.56
N ARG A 217 -12.99 28.30 13.30
CA ARG A 217 -12.38 27.15 12.63
C ARG A 217 -12.85 27.13 11.18
N PHE A 218 -11.92 27.04 10.26
CA PHE A 218 -12.19 27.14 8.84
C PHE A 218 -11.41 26.10 8.04
N ALA A 219 -11.96 25.74 6.88
CA ALA A 219 -11.35 24.83 5.92
C ALA A 219 -11.33 25.49 4.55
N PHE A 220 -10.21 25.39 3.86
CA PHE A 220 -9.98 26.05 2.57
C PHE A 220 -9.22 25.15 1.60
N ASP A 221 -9.42 25.37 0.30
CA ASP A 221 -8.56 24.85 -0.77
C ASP A 221 -7.69 25.98 -1.34
N GLN A 222 -6.68 25.59 -2.13
CA GLN A 222 -5.78 26.51 -2.80
C GLN A 222 -5.83 26.29 -4.33
N PRO A 223 -6.92 26.73 -5.00
CA PRO A 223 -6.95 26.76 -6.46
C PRO A 223 -5.92 27.76 -6.99
N ALA A 224 -5.59 27.70 -8.28
CA ALA A 224 -4.61 28.59 -8.92
C ALA A 224 -4.92 30.09 -8.73
N ALA A 225 -6.19 30.44 -8.52
CA ALA A 225 -6.59 31.81 -8.22
C ALA A 225 -6.15 32.27 -6.82
N GLY A 226 -5.98 31.39 -5.83
CA GLY A 226 -5.66 31.73 -4.43
C GLY A 226 -6.59 31.07 -3.40
N PRO A 227 -6.28 31.18 -2.10
CA PRO A 227 -6.94 30.42 -1.04
C PRO A 227 -8.43 30.77 -0.90
N THR A 228 -9.28 29.74 -0.90
CA THR A 228 -10.75 29.89 -0.94
C THR A 228 -11.41 29.10 0.19
N LEU A 229 -12.20 29.78 1.03
CA LEU A 229 -12.93 29.16 2.12
C LEU A 229 -14.03 28.25 1.58
N ARG A 230 -14.01 27.01 2.05
CA ARG A 230 -15.06 26.01 1.80
C ARG A 230 -15.91 25.74 3.03
N ARG A 231 -15.35 25.97 4.23
CA ARG A 231 -16.06 25.85 5.50
C ARG A 231 -15.59 26.92 6.46
N LEU A 232 -16.52 27.50 7.21
CA LEU A 232 -16.25 28.47 8.26
C LEU A 232 -17.24 28.23 9.40
N SER A 233 -16.73 28.08 10.62
CA SER A 233 -17.53 27.86 11.81
C SER A 233 -16.98 28.69 12.95
N LYS A 234 -17.86 29.32 13.73
CA LYS A 234 -17.47 30.05 14.92
C LYS A 234 -17.08 29.08 16.02
N GLU A 235 -15.94 29.33 16.65
CA GLU A 235 -15.53 28.58 17.83
C GLU A 235 -16.36 29.06 19.03
N ALA A 236 -17.04 28.13 19.71
CA ALA A 236 -17.81 28.48 20.90
C ALA A 236 -16.84 28.95 21.99
N SER A 237 -17.09 30.13 22.53
CA SER A 237 -16.40 30.57 23.74
C SER A 237 -16.87 29.66 24.88
N GLN A 238 -15.95 28.86 25.44
CA GLN A 238 -16.12 28.34 26.79
C GLN A 238 -16.07 29.50 27.79
#